data_AF-A0A928BX78-F1
#
_entry.id   AF-A0A928BX78-F1
#
_cell.length_a   1.000
_cell.length_b   1.000
_cell.length_c   1.000
_cell.angle_alpha   90.00
_cell.angle_beta   90.00
_cell.angle_gamma   90.00
#
_symmetry.space_group_name_H-M   'P 1'
#
loop_
_entity.id
_entity.type
_entity.pdbx_description
1 polymer ?
#
loop_
_entity_poly.entity_id
_entity_poly.type
_entity_poly.pdbx_seq_one_letter_code
_entity_poly.pdbx_strand_id
1 'polypeptide(L)'
;MKLRDLYIRWLVWRGKAIDIWSKSAYPANVLSNLCSNGFRLDGMICGSMEGFLQSLKQKDRDKQRQICSMKGKNAKKMTSTAWQTDQTLWWRGVAIDRQSHIFRKLVRRAYTAMFEQNERFRTALMSTRGLELFHSRGEKNSYKTILTEDEFCSVLTWLRDAYDDRHAGASANRKRIYITLEGLLAVTAPCEEATDTFEPSPEASNAINILNSHYDCYMVTAVTPLDKPSLWSDRPSWIAKLFGNRIVMTDYIGTLNGDILIDSNNDTKDNFEGEVIRIGSTEFPDWETVLKYLVTDNKH
;
A
#
# COMPACT_ATOMS: atom_id res chain seq x y z
N MET A 1 -29.91 -10.74 -23.68
CA MET A 1 -29.17 -9.85 -22.76
C MET A 1 -29.40 -10.38 -21.35
N LYS A 2 -28.34 -10.61 -20.55
CA LYS A 2 -28.49 -11.27 -19.23
C LYS A 2 -29.04 -10.26 -18.21
N LEU A 3 -29.81 -10.73 -17.23
CA LEU A 3 -30.40 -9.88 -16.17
C LEU A 3 -29.36 -8.98 -15.47
N ARG A 4 -28.15 -9.52 -15.28
CA ARG A 4 -27.00 -8.80 -14.73
C ARG A 4 -26.59 -7.57 -15.56
N ASP A 5 -26.57 -7.69 -16.89
CA ASP A 5 -26.14 -6.59 -17.75
C ASP A 5 -27.12 -5.41 -17.69
N LEU A 6 -28.42 -5.72 -17.53
CA LEU A 6 -29.47 -4.72 -17.29
C LEU A 6 -29.27 -4.03 -15.94
N TYR A 7 -28.97 -4.80 -14.89
CA TYR A 7 -28.69 -4.27 -13.55
C TYR A 7 -27.48 -3.32 -13.54
N ILE A 8 -26.37 -3.72 -14.17
CA ILE A 8 -25.17 -2.89 -14.28
C ILE A 8 -25.48 -1.60 -15.05
N ARG A 9 -26.18 -1.69 -16.19
CA ARG A 9 -26.59 -0.51 -16.96
C ARG A 9 -27.46 0.45 -16.14
N TRP A 10 -28.37 -0.09 -15.34
CA TRP A 10 -29.22 0.71 -14.45
C TRP A 10 -28.40 1.43 -13.37
N LEU A 11 -27.44 0.75 -12.73
CA LEU A 11 -26.54 1.39 -11.75
C LEU A 11 -25.69 2.50 -12.38
N VAL A 12 -25.16 2.24 -13.57
CA VAL A 12 -24.37 3.23 -14.33
C VAL A 12 -25.24 4.44 -14.68
N TRP A 13 -26.46 4.22 -15.16
CA TRP A 13 -27.41 5.29 -15.47
C TRP A 13 -27.77 6.12 -14.22
N ARG A 14 -27.86 5.49 -13.04
CA ARG A 14 -28.06 6.17 -11.75
C ARG A 14 -26.82 6.86 -11.19
N GLY A 15 -25.67 6.80 -11.86
CA GLY A 15 -24.42 7.36 -11.37
C GLY A 15 -23.89 6.67 -10.10
N LYS A 16 -24.26 5.41 -9.85
CA LYS A 16 -23.79 4.62 -8.71
C LYS A 16 -22.64 3.68 -9.04
N ALA A 17 -22.40 3.44 -10.32
CA ALA A 17 -21.39 2.52 -10.79
C ALA A 17 -20.80 2.97 -12.12
N ILE A 18 -19.69 2.35 -12.50
CA ILE A 18 -19.08 2.51 -13.81
C ILE A 18 -18.76 1.13 -14.40
N ASP A 19 -19.13 0.92 -15.66
CA ASP A 19 -18.75 -0.29 -16.40
C ASP A 19 -17.52 0.02 -17.29
N ILE A 20 -16.37 -0.48 -16.85
CA ILE A 20 -15.06 -0.21 -17.43
C ILE A 20 -14.97 -0.91 -18.79
N TRP A 21 -14.83 -0.12 -19.85
CA TRP A 21 -14.66 -0.65 -21.19
C TRP A 21 -13.88 0.31 -22.08
N SER A 22 -13.00 -0.24 -22.93
CA SER A 22 -12.12 0.54 -23.81
C SER A 22 -12.82 1.51 -24.78
N LYS A 23 -14.12 1.32 -25.07
CA LYS A 23 -14.90 2.20 -25.95
C LYS A 23 -15.87 3.11 -25.18
N SER A 24 -15.93 3.02 -23.86
CA SER A 24 -16.76 3.90 -23.04
C SER A 24 -16.19 5.31 -22.99
N ALA A 25 -16.95 6.26 -22.43
CA ALA A 25 -16.43 7.60 -22.13
C ALA A 25 -15.41 7.58 -20.99
N TYR A 26 -14.75 8.72 -20.76
CA TYR A 26 -13.96 8.93 -19.56
C TYR A 26 -14.84 8.80 -18.30
N PRO A 27 -14.34 8.23 -17.19
CA PRO A 27 -13.00 7.65 -16.99
C PRO A 27 -12.86 6.18 -17.43
N ALA A 28 -13.95 5.49 -17.79
CA ALA A 28 -13.99 4.05 -18.07
C ALA A 28 -13.03 3.60 -19.19
N ASN A 29 -12.87 4.36 -20.26
CA ASN A 29 -11.91 4.01 -21.32
C ASN A 29 -10.47 4.05 -20.85
N VAL A 30 -10.11 5.00 -19.99
CA VAL A 30 -8.75 5.16 -19.44
C VAL A 30 -8.42 4.02 -18.48
N LEU A 31 -9.40 3.56 -17.69
CA LEU A 31 -9.21 2.46 -16.75
C LEU A 31 -9.09 1.08 -17.40
N SER A 32 -9.47 0.94 -18.66
CA SER A 32 -9.34 -0.32 -19.39
C SER A 32 -7.87 -0.73 -19.55
N ASN A 33 -7.57 -2.02 -19.37
CA ASN A 33 -6.22 -2.58 -19.61
C ASN A 33 -5.69 -2.35 -21.04
N LEU A 34 -6.61 -2.09 -21.99
CA LEU A 34 -6.28 -1.76 -23.38
C LEU A 34 -5.84 -0.30 -23.59
N CYS A 35 -6.05 0.58 -22.61
CA CYS A 35 -5.56 1.95 -22.67
C CYS A 35 -4.02 1.94 -22.57
N SER A 36 -3.36 2.85 -23.28
CA SER A 36 -1.90 2.92 -23.34
C SER A 36 -1.30 3.63 -22.13
N ASN A 37 -1.65 3.17 -20.93
CA ASN A 37 -1.11 3.66 -19.67
C ASN A 37 0.21 2.93 -19.41
N GLY A 38 1.32 3.51 -19.88
CA GLY A 38 2.64 2.92 -19.73
C GLY A 38 3.19 3.06 -18.30
N PHE A 39 4.05 2.13 -17.91
CA PHE A 39 4.73 2.09 -16.61
C PHE A 39 5.99 1.21 -16.66
N ARG A 40 6.81 1.23 -15.61
CA ARG A 40 7.98 0.37 -15.44
C ARG A 40 7.80 -0.54 -14.23
N LEU A 41 8.18 -1.81 -14.38
CA LEU A 41 8.16 -2.81 -13.32
C LEU A 41 9.37 -3.73 -13.44
N ASP A 42 10.12 -3.93 -12.35
CA ASP A 42 11.30 -4.81 -12.30
C ASP A 42 12.33 -4.51 -13.42
N GLY A 43 12.48 -3.22 -13.78
CA GLY A 43 13.35 -2.76 -14.88
C GLY A 43 12.78 -2.95 -16.29
N MET A 44 11.61 -3.56 -16.45
CA MET A 44 10.95 -3.74 -17.75
C MET A 44 9.98 -2.60 -18.07
N ILE A 45 9.89 -2.23 -19.36
CA ILE A 45 8.96 -1.23 -19.86
C ILE A 45 7.65 -1.92 -20.25
N CYS A 46 6.56 -1.50 -19.61
CA CYS A 46 5.21 -1.95 -19.90
C CYS A 46 4.49 -0.84 -20.70
N GLY A 47 4.10 -1.13 -21.95
CA GLY A 47 3.39 -0.16 -22.80
C GLY A 47 1.91 0.03 -22.43
N SER A 48 1.34 -0.96 -21.76
CA SER A 48 0.04 -0.93 -21.10
C SER A 48 -0.09 -2.11 -20.13
N MET A 49 -1.15 -2.14 -19.31
CA MET A 49 -1.47 -3.31 -18.49
C MET A 49 -1.75 -4.56 -19.35
N GLU A 50 -2.42 -4.42 -20.49
CA GLU A 50 -2.56 -5.53 -21.45
C GLU A 50 -1.20 -6.04 -21.97
N GLY A 51 -0.25 -5.15 -22.28
CA GLY A 51 1.11 -5.53 -22.67
C GLY A 51 1.79 -6.40 -21.62
N PHE A 52 1.74 -5.95 -20.36
CA PHE A 52 2.22 -6.71 -19.22
C PHE A 52 1.54 -8.08 -19.11
N LEU A 53 0.20 -8.14 -19.07
CA LEU A 53 -0.54 -9.40 -18.92
C LEU A 53 -0.27 -10.39 -20.06
N GLN A 54 -0.18 -9.92 -21.31
CA GLN A 54 0.11 -10.79 -22.45
C GLN A 54 1.55 -11.31 -22.43
N SER A 55 2.49 -10.51 -21.90
CA SER A 55 3.89 -10.91 -21.76
C SER A 55 4.07 -12.07 -20.77
N LEU A 56 3.20 -12.19 -19.75
CA LEU A 56 3.23 -13.28 -18.77
C LEU A 56 2.96 -14.66 -19.37
N LYS A 57 2.35 -14.70 -20.56
CA LYS A 57 2.04 -15.96 -21.27
C LYS A 57 3.22 -16.49 -22.08
N GLN A 58 4.37 -15.81 -22.04
CA GLN A 58 5.53 -16.11 -22.86
C GLN A 58 6.70 -16.56 -21.99
N LYS A 59 7.16 -17.80 -22.21
CA LYS A 59 8.36 -18.35 -21.56
C LYS A 59 9.66 -17.70 -22.05
N ASP A 60 9.70 -17.38 -23.35
CA ASP A 60 10.86 -16.74 -23.96
C ASP A 60 11.04 -15.29 -23.47
N ARG A 61 12.25 -14.96 -23.00
CA ARG A 61 12.53 -13.68 -22.35
C ARG A 61 12.49 -12.49 -23.31
N ASP A 62 12.96 -12.66 -24.53
CA ASP A 62 13.04 -11.58 -25.51
C ASP A 62 11.65 -11.26 -26.07
N LYS A 63 10.88 -12.30 -26.40
CA LYS A 63 9.48 -12.17 -26.80
C LYS A 63 8.62 -11.60 -25.67
N GLN A 64 8.86 -12.01 -24.43
CA GLN A 64 8.22 -11.41 -23.25
C GLN A 64 8.51 -9.91 -23.18
N ARG A 65 9.78 -9.50 -23.26
CA ARG A 65 10.18 -8.09 -23.24
C ARG A 65 9.52 -7.29 -24.36
N GLN A 66 9.51 -7.84 -25.57
CA GLN A 66 8.89 -7.21 -26.74
C GLN A 66 7.39 -6.98 -26.51
N ILE A 67 6.65 -8.01 -26.10
CA ILE A 67 5.20 -7.93 -25.85
C ILE A 67 4.88 -6.98 -24.69
N CYS A 68 5.69 -7.01 -23.64
CA CYS A 68 5.53 -6.14 -22.48
C CYS A 68 5.54 -4.65 -22.89
N SER A 69 6.44 -4.29 -23.82
CA SER A 69 6.56 -2.91 -24.33
C SER A 69 5.41 -2.45 -25.24
N MET A 70 4.52 -3.35 -25.67
CA MET A 70 3.44 -3.02 -26.61
C MET A 70 2.30 -2.26 -25.95
N LYS A 71 1.64 -1.40 -26.74
CA LYS A 71 0.40 -0.72 -26.37
C LYS A 71 -0.80 -1.65 -26.54
N GLY A 72 -1.88 -1.40 -25.77
CA GLY A 72 -2.92 -2.39 -25.50
C GLY A 72 -3.54 -3.11 -26.71
N LYS A 73 -3.89 -2.40 -27.79
CA LYS A 73 -4.46 -3.07 -28.98
C LYS A 73 -3.47 -3.98 -29.70
N ASN A 74 -2.18 -3.64 -29.70
CA ASN A 74 -1.13 -4.46 -30.32
C ASN A 74 -0.80 -5.64 -29.41
N ALA A 75 -0.68 -5.41 -28.10
CA ALA A 75 -0.50 -6.46 -27.11
C ALA A 75 -1.60 -7.52 -27.16
N LYS A 76 -2.88 -7.09 -27.27
CA LYS A 76 -4.03 -8.01 -27.33
C LYS A 76 -3.95 -9.00 -28.49
N LYS A 77 -3.33 -8.62 -29.62
CA LYS A 77 -3.15 -9.50 -30.79
C LYS A 77 -2.13 -10.62 -30.53
N MET A 78 -1.28 -10.47 -29.51
CA MET A 78 -0.25 -11.43 -29.14
C MET A 78 -0.76 -12.50 -28.16
N THR A 79 -2.08 -12.61 -27.97
CA THR A 79 -2.67 -13.54 -27.01
C THR A 79 -2.38 -15.00 -27.36
N SER A 80 -2.21 -15.81 -26.33
CA SER A 80 -2.04 -17.26 -26.42
C SER A 80 -2.89 -17.95 -25.35
N THR A 81 -3.33 -19.17 -25.64
CA THR A 81 -4.07 -20.05 -24.73
C THR A 81 -3.22 -21.21 -24.21
N ALA A 82 -1.96 -21.34 -24.64
CA ALA A 82 -1.10 -22.48 -24.27
C ALA A 82 -0.91 -22.65 -22.75
N TRP A 83 -0.82 -21.53 -22.02
CA TRP A 83 -0.74 -21.50 -20.56
C TRP A 83 -2.01 -22.00 -19.86
N GLN A 84 -3.16 -22.12 -20.53
CA GLN A 84 -4.40 -22.55 -19.89
C GLN A 84 -4.38 -24.03 -19.53
N THR A 85 -3.57 -24.83 -20.21
CA THR A 85 -3.47 -26.28 -19.97
C THR A 85 -2.73 -26.56 -18.66
N ASP A 86 -1.60 -25.90 -18.43
CA ASP A 86 -0.72 -26.12 -17.28
C ASP A 86 -0.81 -25.00 -16.22
N GLN A 87 -1.63 -23.98 -16.48
CA GLN A 87 -1.79 -22.78 -15.65
C GLN A 87 -0.47 -22.07 -15.35
N THR A 88 0.56 -22.27 -16.18
CA THR A 88 1.92 -21.77 -15.95
C THR A 88 2.17 -20.48 -16.71
N LEU A 89 2.45 -19.42 -15.96
CA LEU A 89 2.87 -18.12 -16.46
C LEU A 89 4.36 -17.90 -16.20
N TRP A 90 4.91 -16.85 -16.79
CA TRP A 90 6.34 -16.57 -16.73
C TRP A 90 6.58 -15.10 -16.44
N TRP A 91 7.52 -14.77 -15.56
CA TRP A 91 8.00 -13.40 -15.39
C TRP A 91 9.51 -13.41 -15.20
N ARG A 92 10.24 -12.74 -16.10
CA ARG A 92 11.72 -12.69 -16.09
C ARG A 92 12.36 -14.09 -16.04
N GLY A 93 11.74 -15.06 -16.72
CA GLY A 93 12.19 -16.45 -16.76
C GLY A 93 11.86 -17.30 -15.53
N VAL A 94 11.14 -16.76 -14.55
CA VAL A 94 10.62 -17.53 -13.41
C VAL A 94 9.21 -18.00 -13.74
N ALA A 95 8.95 -19.30 -13.57
CA ALA A 95 7.62 -19.87 -13.70
C ALA A 95 6.74 -19.48 -12.51
N ILE A 96 5.50 -19.10 -12.77
CA ILE A 96 4.53 -18.65 -11.78
C ILE A 96 3.22 -19.37 -12.06
N ASP A 97 2.70 -20.09 -11.07
CA ASP A 97 1.36 -20.63 -11.15
C ASP A 97 0.32 -19.49 -11.12
N ARG A 98 -0.57 -19.46 -12.12
CA ARG A 98 -1.68 -18.50 -12.24
C ARG A 98 -2.58 -18.46 -11.00
N GLN A 99 -2.77 -19.58 -10.32
CA GLN A 99 -3.65 -19.67 -9.14
C GLN A 99 -2.93 -19.24 -7.85
N SER A 100 -1.61 -19.05 -7.90
CA SER A 100 -0.80 -18.73 -6.73
C SER A 100 -1.01 -17.31 -6.19
N HIS A 101 -0.75 -17.13 -4.90
CA HIS A 101 -0.69 -15.80 -4.29
C HIS A 101 0.46 -14.95 -4.89
N ILE A 102 1.52 -15.58 -5.38
CA ILE A 102 2.65 -14.91 -6.03
C ILE A 102 2.18 -14.17 -7.28
N PHE A 103 1.38 -14.81 -8.12
CA PHE A 103 0.76 -14.17 -9.29
C PHE A 103 -0.09 -12.97 -8.89
N ARG A 104 -0.97 -13.12 -7.89
CA ARG A 104 -1.83 -12.03 -7.40
C ARG A 104 -1.00 -10.84 -6.89
N LYS A 105 0.08 -11.10 -6.16
CA LYS A 105 1.02 -10.07 -5.68
C LYS A 105 1.73 -9.38 -6.84
N LEU A 106 2.15 -10.13 -7.87
CA LEU A 106 2.78 -9.57 -9.06
C LEU A 106 1.83 -8.65 -9.83
N VAL A 107 0.59 -9.06 -10.04
CA VAL A 107 -0.44 -8.23 -10.69
C VAL A 107 -0.70 -6.95 -9.88
N ARG A 108 -0.86 -7.06 -8.55
CA ARG A 108 -1.02 -5.88 -7.68
C ARG A 108 0.15 -4.91 -7.81
N ARG A 109 1.40 -5.41 -7.77
CA ARG A 109 2.60 -4.58 -7.97
C ARG A 109 2.59 -3.86 -9.33
N ALA A 110 2.15 -4.53 -10.40
CA ALA A 110 2.04 -3.93 -11.72
C ALA A 110 1.01 -2.78 -11.75
N TYR A 111 -0.17 -2.99 -11.17
CA TYR A 111 -1.19 -1.95 -11.07
C TYR A 111 -0.75 -0.79 -10.18
N THR A 112 -0.08 -1.05 -9.05
CA THR A 112 0.51 -0.02 -8.18
C THR A 112 1.54 0.81 -8.94
N ALA A 113 2.48 0.16 -9.64
CA ALA A 113 3.47 0.85 -10.46
C ALA A 113 2.81 1.71 -11.55
N MET A 114 1.77 1.20 -12.21
CA MET A 114 0.99 1.97 -13.18
C MET A 114 0.29 3.17 -12.55
N PHE A 115 -0.31 2.99 -11.38
CA PHE A 115 -0.98 4.07 -10.65
C PHE A 115 -0.02 5.17 -10.19
N GLU A 116 1.15 4.81 -9.68
CA GLU A 116 2.15 5.76 -9.19
C GLU A 116 2.81 6.55 -10.33
N GLN A 117 3.08 5.88 -11.45
CA GLN A 117 3.86 6.45 -12.56
C GLN A 117 2.98 7.10 -13.64
N ASN A 118 1.69 6.79 -13.70
CA ASN A 118 0.79 7.29 -14.75
C ASN A 118 -0.30 8.19 -14.17
N GLU A 119 -0.06 9.51 -14.21
CA GLU A 119 -0.98 10.51 -13.69
C GLU A 119 -2.38 10.44 -14.32
N ARG A 120 -2.46 10.24 -15.65
CA ARG A 120 -3.74 10.13 -16.35
C ARG A 120 -4.59 8.96 -15.84
N PHE A 121 -3.97 7.80 -15.64
CA PHE A 121 -4.65 6.64 -15.08
C PHE A 121 -5.06 6.87 -13.63
N ARG A 122 -4.16 7.45 -12.81
CA ARG A 122 -4.43 7.81 -11.42
C ARG A 122 -5.63 8.73 -11.30
N THR A 123 -5.64 9.85 -12.03
CA THR A 123 -6.75 10.82 -12.02
C THR A 123 -8.06 10.19 -12.47
N ALA A 124 -8.04 9.33 -13.50
CA ALA A 124 -9.21 8.58 -13.92
C ALA A 124 -9.74 7.66 -12.82
N LEU A 125 -8.86 6.94 -12.11
CA LEU A 125 -9.27 6.04 -11.04
C LEU A 125 -9.84 6.80 -9.85
N MET A 126 -9.19 7.89 -9.43
CA MET A 126 -9.67 8.70 -8.32
C MET A 126 -11.00 9.41 -8.62
N SER A 127 -11.29 9.71 -9.89
CA SER A 127 -12.61 10.26 -10.29
C SER A 127 -13.77 9.27 -10.13
N THR A 128 -13.49 8.00 -9.83
CA THR A 128 -14.51 6.96 -9.58
C THR A 128 -14.78 6.71 -8.10
N ARG A 129 -14.32 7.58 -7.19
CA ARG A 129 -14.60 7.47 -5.74
C ARG A 129 -16.09 7.36 -5.46
N GLY A 130 -16.43 6.47 -4.52
CA GLY A 130 -17.81 6.18 -4.14
C GLY A 130 -18.63 5.40 -5.17
N LEU A 131 -18.05 5.07 -6.34
CA LEU A 131 -18.72 4.27 -7.37
C LEU A 131 -18.30 2.80 -7.30
N GLU A 132 -19.24 1.90 -7.57
CA GLU A 132 -18.91 0.50 -7.84
C GLU A 132 -18.26 0.34 -9.22
N LEU A 133 -17.19 -0.46 -9.29
CA LEU A 133 -16.48 -0.75 -10.53
C LEU A 133 -16.94 -2.11 -11.09
N PHE A 134 -17.41 -2.11 -12.33
CA PHE A 134 -17.75 -3.31 -13.08
C PHE A 134 -16.90 -3.45 -14.34
N HIS A 135 -16.78 -4.69 -14.82
CA HIS A 135 -16.28 -4.97 -16.15
C HIS A 135 -17.11 -6.09 -16.77
N SER A 136 -18.33 -5.74 -17.22
CA SER A 136 -19.37 -6.71 -17.62
C SER A 136 -18.96 -7.67 -18.74
N ARG A 137 -17.94 -7.30 -19.53
CA ARG A 137 -17.36 -8.11 -20.61
C ARG A 137 -16.24 -9.05 -20.17
N GLY A 138 -15.84 -8.98 -18.90
CA GLY A 138 -14.75 -9.78 -18.34
C GLY A 138 -15.10 -11.25 -18.26
N GLU A 139 -14.09 -12.10 -18.43
CA GLU A 139 -14.19 -13.53 -18.13
C GLU A 139 -14.08 -13.73 -16.62
N LYS A 140 -14.86 -14.66 -16.07
CA LYS A 140 -14.93 -14.92 -14.61
C LYS A 140 -14.10 -16.12 -14.20
N ASN A 141 -13.86 -17.05 -15.12
CA ASN A 141 -13.13 -18.26 -14.82
C ASN A 141 -11.61 -18.02 -14.90
N SER A 142 -10.92 -18.11 -13.75
CA SER A 142 -9.46 -17.91 -13.65
C SER A 142 -8.63 -18.88 -14.48
N TYR A 143 -9.17 -20.05 -14.83
CA TYR A 143 -8.51 -21.03 -15.70
C TYR A 143 -8.58 -20.64 -17.19
N LYS A 144 -9.52 -19.76 -17.57
CA LYS A 144 -9.72 -19.29 -18.95
C LYS A 144 -9.14 -17.90 -19.20
N THR A 145 -8.97 -17.07 -18.17
CA THR A 145 -8.41 -15.72 -18.31
C THR A 145 -7.28 -15.46 -17.34
N ILE A 146 -6.28 -14.72 -17.82
CA ILE A 146 -5.16 -14.32 -16.98
C ILE A 146 -5.59 -13.36 -15.86
N LEU A 147 -6.63 -12.57 -16.10
CA LEU A 147 -7.20 -11.67 -15.09
C LEU A 147 -8.70 -11.76 -15.18
N THR A 148 -9.35 -12.17 -14.08
CA THR A 148 -10.81 -12.26 -14.04
C THR A 148 -11.44 -10.88 -13.89
N GLU A 149 -12.73 -10.80 -14.20
CA GLU A 149 -13.54 -9.61 -13.90
C GLU A 149 -13.40 -9.17 -12.44
N ASP A 150 -13.47 -10.14 -11.52
CA ASP A 150 -13.41 -9.90 -10.07
C ASP A 150 -12.02 -9.40 -9.64
N GLU A 151 -10.95 -10.07 -10.09
CA GLU A 151 -9.58 -9.66 -9.77
C GLU A 151 -9.27 -8.26 -10.32
N PHE A 152 -9.75 -7.97 -11.53
CA PHE A 152 -9.57 -6.66 -12.14
C PHE A 152 -10.25 -5.54 -11.34
N CYS A 153 -11.56 -5.68 -11.11
CA CYS A 153 -12.32 -4.66 -10.36
C CYS A 153 -11.81 -4.54 -8.92
N SER A 154 -11.52 -5.67 -8.26
CA SER A 154 -11.01 -5.68 -6.88
C SER A 154 -9.66 -4.97 -6.73
N VAL A 155 -8.75 -5.13 -7.69
CA VAL A 155 -7.44 -4.44 -7.64
C VAL A 155 -7.61 -2.93 -7.84
N LEU A 156 -8.49 -2.50 -8.74
CA LEU A 156 -8.75 -1.07 -8.95
C LEU A 156 -9.43 -0.42 -7.75
N THR A 157 -10.46 -1.07 -7.19
CA THR A 157 -11.12 -0.64 -5.96
C THR A 157 -10.12 -0.56 -4.81
N TRP A 158 -9.33 -1.61 -4.60
CA TRP A 158 -8.28 -1.61 -3.56
C TRP A 158 -7.26 -0.49 -3.76
N LEU A 159 -6.80 -0.23 -4.99
CA LEU A 159 -5.85 0.86 -5.26
C LEU A 159 -6.42 2.23 -4.91
N ARG A 160 -7.67 2.47 -5.33
CA ARG A 160 -8.39 3.72 -5.07
C ARG A 160 -8.58 3.93 -3.58
N ASP A 161 -9.13 2.93 -2.89
CA ASP A 161 -9.49 3.02 -1.49
C ASP A 161 -8.24 3.06 -0.62
N ALA A 162 -7.20 2.26 -0.90
CA ALA A 162 -5.94 2.32 -0.17
C ALA A 162 -5.18 3.65 -0.40
N TYR A 163 -5.33 4.28 -1.57
CA TYR A 163 -4.81 5.62 -1.78
C TYR A 163 -5.56 6.62 -0.90
N ASP A 164 -6.89 6.50 -0.84
CA ASP A 164 -7.71 7.31 0.04
C ASP A 164 -7.38 7.06 1.50
N ASP A 165 -7.14 5.85 1.98
CA ASP A 165 -6.75 5.63 3.38
C ASP A 165 -5.40 6.30 3.69
N ARG A 166 -4.42 6.21 2.78
CA ARG A 166 -3.13 6.89 2.91
C ARG A 166 -3.24 8.42 2.84
N HIS A 167 -4.22 8.95 2.10
CA HIS A 167 -4.38 10.39 1.87
C HIS A 167 -5.54 11.01 2.65
N ALA A 168 -6.41 10.22 3.27
CA ALA A 168 -7.37 10.60 4.28
C ALA A 168 -6.64 10.76 5.61
N GLY A 169 -5.52 10.05 5.82
CA GLY A 169 -4.49 10.48 6.78
C GLY A 169 -3.87 11.85 6.43
N ALA A 170 -3.78 12.21 5.14
CA ALA A 170 -3.26 13.50 4.69
C ALA A 170 -4.33 14.61 4.48
N SER A 171 -5.63 14.29 4.56
CA SER A 171 -6.75 15.20 4.24
C SER A 171 -7.82 15.27 5.33
N ALA A 172 -7.82 14.37 6.30
CA ALA A 172 -8.28 14.67 7.64
C ALA A 172 -7.06 15.21 8.41
N ASN A 173 -7.26 16.18 9.27
CA ASN A 173 -6.24 16.84 10.09
C ASN A 173 -5.68 15.88 11.17
N ARG A 174 -5.17 14.70 10.76
CA ARG A 174 -4.56 13.74 11.66
C ARG A 174 -3.18 14.25 12.01
N LYS A 175 -3.05 14.64 13.27
CA LYS A 175 -1.76 15.03 13.84
C LYS A 175 -0.75 13.88 13.63
N ARG A 176 0.47 14.21 13.25
CA ARG A 176 1.58 13.28 13.12
C ARG A 176 2.25 13.12 14.47
N ILE A 177 2.43 11.87 14.88
CA ILE A 177 3.12 11.53 16.12
C ILE A 177 4.40 10.79 15.78
N TYR A 178 5.52 11.33 16.25
CA TYR A 178 6.81 10.68 16.23
C TYR A 178 7.05 9.99 17.58
N ILE A 179 7.49 8.74 17.56
CA ILE A 179 7.74 7.95 18.76
C ILE A 179 9.16 7.43 18.68
N THR A 180 10.03 7.87 19.57
CA THR A 180 11.43 7.40 19.61
C THR A 180 11.49 5.94 20.03
N LEU A 181 12.54 5.23 19.65
CA LEU A 181 12.75 3.85 20.10
C LEU A 181 12.88 3.81 21.63
N GLU A 182 13.58 4.78 22.21
CA GLU A 182 13.78 4.95 23.65
C GLU A 182 12.46 5.26 24.37
N GLY A 183 11.60 6.09 23.78
CA GLY A 183 10.26 6.36 24.31
C GLY A 183 9.36 5.13 24.22
N LEU A 184 9.47 4.35 23.14
CA LEU A 184 8.70 3.13 22.95
C LEU A 184 9.10 2.01 23.93
N LEU A 185 10.40 1.90 24.22
CA LEU A 185 10.97 0.92 25.13
C LEU A 185 11.04 1.40 26.58
N ALA A 186 10.56 2.61 26.87
CA ALA A 186 10.55 3.16 28.22
C ALA A 186 9.73 2.25 29.15
N VAL A 187 10.40 1.66 30.13
CA VAL A 187 9.79 0.75 31.11
C VAL A 187 9.08 1.57 32.19
N THR A 188 7.78 1.36 32.32
CA THR A 188 6.95 2.01 33.34
C THR A 188 6.76 0.99 34.48
N ALA A 189 7.71 0.99 35.43
CA ALA A 189 7.80 0.10 36.62
C ALA A 189 8.27 -1.37 36.37
N PRO A 190 8.89 -2.03 37.37
CA PRO A 190 9.90 -3.06 37.14
C PRO A 190 9.25 -4.39 36.75
N CYS A 191 9.41 -4.78 35.48
CA CYS A 191 9.20 -6.16 35.09
C CYS A 191 10.42 -6.95 35.58
N GLU A 192 10.24 -7.86 36.55
CA GLU A 192 11.31 -8.70 37.12
C GLU A 192 11.92 -9.70 36.13
N GLU A 193 11.38 -9.78 34.91
CA GLU A 193 11.94 -10.58 33.83
C GLU A 193 12.32 -9.68 32.66
N ALA A 194 13.51 -9.09 32.75
CA ALA A 194 14.21 -8.55 31.59
C ALA A 194 14.50 -9.70 30.62
N THR A 195 13.54 -9.99 29.74
CA THR A 195 13.75 -10.87 28.61
C THR A 195 14.71 -10.16 27.66
N ASP A 196 15.69 -10.90 27.14
CA ASP A 196 16.81 -10.44 26.29
C ASP A 196 16.37 -9.92 24.91
N THR A 197 15.11 -9.53 24.80
CA THR A 197 14.41 -9.15 23.59
C THR A 197 14.00 -7.68 23.73
N PHE A 198 14.58 -6.81 22.89
CA PHE A 198 14.22 -5.39 22.74
C PHE A 198 12.81 -5.21 22.15
N GLU A 199 11.79 -5.84 22.74
CA GLU A 199 10.39 -5.68 22.35
C GLU A 199 9.69 -4.67 23.28
N PRO A 200 8.78 -3.84 22.75
CA PRO A 200 7.94 -2.99 23.58
C PRO A 200 7.06 -3.82 24.49
N SER A 201 6.72 -3.26 25.66
CA SER A 201 5.78 -3.91 26.57
C SER A 201 4.41 -4.14 25.89
N PRO A 202 3.58 -5.08 26.36
CA PRO A 202 2.23 -5.28 25.85
C PRO A 202 1.38 -4.00 25.91
N GLU A 203 1.55 -3.20 26.95
CA GLU A 203 0.87 -1.92 27.16
C GLU A 203 1.27 -0.92 26.08
N ALA A 204 2.58 -0.78 25.83
CA ALA A 204 3.12 0.06 24.77
C ALA A 204 2.60 -0.37 23.40
N SER A 205 2.68 -1.67 23.09
CA SER A 205 2.19 -2.25 21.83
C SER A 205 0.70 -1.98 21.61
N ASN A 206 -0.12 -2.14 22.65
CA ASN A 206 -1.54 -1.85 22.60
C ASN A 206 -1.80 -0.35 22.38
N ALA A 207 -1.06 0.52 23.08
CA ALA A 207 -1.17 1.97 22.92
C ALA A 207 -0.84 2.41 21.49
N ILE A 208 0.22 1.86 20.87
CA ILE A 208 0.56 2.16 19.48
C ILE A 208 -0.56 1.74 18.52
N ASN A 209 -1.17 0.57 18.72
CA ASN A 209 -2.30 0.14 17.90
C ASN A 209 -3.51 1.08 18.01
N ILE A 210 -3.80 1.56 19.22
CA ILE A 210 -4.86 2.55 19.44
C ILE A 210 -4.48 3.87 18.76
N LEU A 211 -3.29 4.41 19.01
CA LEU A 211 -2.84 5.68 18.42
C LEU A 211 -2.83 5.63 16.89
N ASN A 212 -2.42 4.52 16.28
CA ASN A 212 -2.49 4.33 14.82
C ASN A 212 -3.91 4.46 14.25
N SER A 213 -4.94 4.21 15.06
CA SER A 213 -6.33 4.38 14.67
C SER A 213 -6.82 5.82 14.80
N HIS A 214 -6.03 6.74 15.36
CA HIS A 214 -6.34 8.17 15.56
C HIS A 214 -5.35 9.13 14.88
N TYR A 215 -4.09 8.73 14.77
CA TYR A 215 -2.94 9.56 14.39
C TYR A 215 -2.08 8.89 13.31
N ASP A 216 -1.28 9.70 12.63
CA ASP A 216 -0.22 9.21 11.75
C ASP A 216 1.05 8.98 12.57
N CYS A 217 1.19 7.77 13.12
CA CYS A 217 2.33 7.40 13.96
C CYS A 217 3.54 6.93 13.13
N TYR A 218 4.72 7.43 13.49
CA TYR A 218 6.02 7.06 12.93
C TYR A 218 6.98 6.66 14.05
N MET A 219 7.71 5.57 13.85
CA MET A 219 8.84 5.25 14.72
C MET A 219 10.05 6.09 14.29
N VAL A 220 10.71 6.75 15.23
CA VAL A 220 11.96 7.48 15.02
C VAL A 220 13.08 6.76 15.75
N THR A 221 14.23 6.63 15.12
CA THR A 221 15.45 6.20 15.83
C THR A 221 16.67 6.81 15.16
N ALA A 222 17.75 6.92 15.91
CA ALA A 222 19.02 7.43 15.45
C ALA A 222 19.53 6.65 14.22
N VAL A 223 20.34 7.32 13.41
CA VAL A 223 20.98 6.65 12.28
C VAL A 223 21.99 5.67 12.85
N THR A 224 21.83 4.38 12.53
CA THR A 224 22.85 3.39 12.89
C THR A 224 24.19 3.80 12.29
N PRO A 225 25.29 3.77 13.07
CA PRO A 225 26.63 4.04 12.57
C PRO A 225 26.94 3.27 11.28
N LEU A 226 27.48 3.98 10.28
CA LEU A 226 27.73 3.44 8.93
C LEU A 226 28.69 2.25 8.92
N ASP A 227 29.50 2.11 9.96
CA ASP A 227 30.44 1.00 10.17
C ASP A 227 29.79 -0.28 10.71
N LYS A 228 28.49 -0.25 11.07
CA LYS A 228 27.74 -1.43 11.59
C LYS A 228 26.38 -1.65 10.89
N PRO A 229 26.38 -1.97 9.59
CA PRO A 229 25.14 -2.14 8.80
C PRO A 229 24.27 -3.33 9.23
N SER A 230 24.81 -4.32 9.95
CA SER A 230 24.06 -5.51 10.40
C SER A 230 22.92 -5.17 11.36
N LEU A 231 23.03 -4.09 12.14
CA LEU A 231 22.02 -3.63 13.09
C LEU A 231 20.68 -3.28 12.43
N TRP A 232 20.66 -3.07 11.11
CA TRP A 232 19.43 -2.93 10.33
C TRP A 232 18.77 -4.24 9.95
N SER A 233 19.58 -5.24 9.62
CA SER A 233 19.13 -6.59 9.31
C SER A 233 18.52 -7.27 10.53
N ASP A 234 19.02 -6.92 11.71
CA ASP A 234 18.61 -7.48 13.00
C ASP A 234 17.35 -6.79 13.58
N ARG A 235 16.64 -5.97 12.77
CA ARG A 235 15.46 -5.29 13.28
C ARG A 235 14.35 -6.26 13.64
N PRO A 236 13.76 -6.12 14.83
CA PRO A 236 12.72 -7.03 15.26
C PRO A 236 11.48 -6.99 14.36
N SER A 237 10.90 -8.16 14.10
CA SER A 237 9.66 -8.31 13.30
C SER A 237 8.47 -7.52 13.86
N TRP A 238 8.49 -7.15 15.15
CA TRP A 238 7.44 -6.37 15.79
C TRP A 238 7.33 -4.94 15.26
N ILE A 239 8.42 -4.32 14.80
CA ILE A 239 8.38 -2.95 14.26
C ILE A 239 7.47 -2.92 13.02
N ALA A 240 7.62 -3.91 12.14
CA ALA A 240 6.79 -4.04 10.95
C ALA A 240 5.31 -4.31 11.30
N LYS A 241 5.04 -4.98 12.42
CA LYS A 241 3.66 -5.21 12.91
C LYS A 241 3.02 -3.92 13.42
N LEU A 242 3.75 -3.09 14.17
CA LEU A 242 3.22 -1.88 14.80
C LEU A 242 3.22 -0.65 13.87
N PHE A 243 4.27 -0.45 13.08
CA PHE A 243 4.46 0.77 12.27
C PHE A 243 4.41 0.51 10.77
N GLY A 244 4.50 -0.75 10.32
CA GLY A 244 4.61 -1.08 8.90
C GLY A 244 5.91 -0.51 8.31
N ASN A 245 5.78 0.34 7.29
CA ASN A 245 6.91 1.03 6.64
C ASN A 245 7.13 2.45 7.17
N ARG A 246 6.47 2.86 8.26
CA ARG A 246 6.52 4.22 8.82
C ARG A 246 7.64 4.36 9.84
N ILE A 247 8.87 4.27 9.34
CA ILE A 247 10.08 4.36 10.15
C ILE A 247 10.94 5.50 9.61
N VAL A 248 11.40 6.37 10.50
CA VAL A 248 12.28 7.50 10.19
C VAL A 248 13.60 7.32 10.91
N MET A 249 14.69 7.42 10.17
CA MET A 249 16.05 7.47 10.71
C MET A 249 16.57 8.88 10.67
N THR A 250 16.93 9.43 11.81
CA THR A 250 17.57 10.75 11.88
C THR A 250 18.25 10.93 13.23
N ASP A 251 19.39 11.61 13.22
CA ASP A 251 20.03 12.14 14.44
C ASP A 251 19.53 13.56 14.76
N TYR A 252 18.70 14.14 13.88
CA TYR A 252 18.24 15.52 13.94
C TYR A 252 16.70 15.56 13.96
N ILE A 253 16.12 15.20 15.12
CA ILE A 253 14.66 15.14 15.32
C ILE A 253 13.98 16.50 15.07
N GLY A 254 14.66 17.62 15.33
CA GLY A 254 14.12 18.95 15.08
C GLY A 254 13.78 19.28 13.62
N THR A 255 14.27 18.48 12.67
CA THR A 255 13.91 18.64 11.24
C THR A 255 12.59 17.97 10.88
N LEU A 256 12.01 17.18 11.78
CA LEU A 256 10.78 16.45 11.54
C LEU A 256 9.58 17.37 11.66
N ASN A 257 8.77 17.42 10.61
CA ASN A 257 7.51 18.14 10.62
C ASN A 257 6.40 17.23 11.17
N GLY A 258 6.13 17.34 12.46
CA GLY A 258 5.04 16.66 13.14
C GLY A 258 4.50 17.45 14.32
N ASP A 259 3.34 17.01 14.79
CA ASP A 259 2.58 17.72 15.81
C ASP A 259 3.00 17.31 17.22
N ILE A 260 3.38 16.02 17.41
CA ILE A 260 3.72 15.46 18.72
C ILE A 260 4.95 14.56 18.61
N LEU A 261 5.84 14.63 19.60
CA LEU A 261 6.96 13.71 19.82
C LEU A 261 6.80 13.01 21.18
N ILE A 262 6.79 11.68 21.20
CA ILE A 262 6.81 10.87 22.42
C ILE A 262 8.23 10.32 22.61
N ASP A 263 8.87 10.71 23.71
CA ASP A 263 10.26 10.35 23.99
C ASP A 263 10.56 10.31 25.50
N SER A 264 11.41 9.37 25.92
CA SER A 264 11.83 9.21 27.32
C SER A 264 13.10 9.99 27.69
N ASN A 265 13.95 10.35 26.72
CA ASN A 265 15.21 11.05 27.01
C ASN A 265 15.03 12.58 27.17
N ASN A 266 15.81 13.24 28.02
CA ASN A 266 15.74 14.69 28.25
C ASN A 266 16.47 15.52 27.19
N ASP A 267 17.48 14.97 26.51
CA ASP A 267 18.45 15.75 25.73
C ASP A 267 18.12 15.88 24.23
N THR A 268 17.13 15.14 23.73
CA THR A 268 16.78 15.00 22.29
C THR A 268 15.89 16.13 21.74
N LYS A 269 15.62 17.17 22.54
CA LYS A 269 14.36 17.92 22.48
C LYS A 269 14.42 19.38 22.05
N ASP A 270 15.61 19.99 21.98
CA ASP A 270 15.68 21.46 21.93
C ASP A 270 15.20 22.11 20.62
N ASN A 271 14.94 21.34 19.56
CA ASN A 271 14.57 21.89 18.24
C ASN A 271 13.30 21.28 17.61
N PHE A 272 12.54 20.42 18.29
CA PHE A 272 11.27 19.92 17.74
C PHE A 272 10.18 20.98 17.91
N GLU A 273 9.57 21.43 16.80
CA GLU A 273 8.59 22.53 16.82
C GLU A 273 7.23 22.13 17.41
N GLY A 274 6.90 20.83 17.40
CA GLY A 274 5.65 20.29 17.94
C GLY A 274 5.65 20.06 19.46
N GLU A 275 4.55 19.51 19.96
CA GLU A 275 4.41 19.14 21.36
C GLU A 275 5.30 17.95 21.73
N VAL A 276 5.91 17.96 22.92
CA VAL A 276 6.79 16.88 23.38
C VAL A 276 6.22 16.21 24.63
N ILE A 277 5.77 14.97 24.49
CA ILE A 277 5.29 14.12 25.57
C ILE A 277 6.45 13.30 26.12
N ARG A 278 6.70 13.44 27.42
CA ARG A 278 7.82 12.79 28.10
C ARG A 278 7.36 11.55 28.86
N ILE A 279 7.40 10.39 28.20
CA ILE A 279 6.97 9.14 28.84
C ILE A 279 7.99 8.71 29.92
N GLY A 280 7.47 8.26 31.06
CA GLY A 280 8.26 8.01 32.28
C GLY A 280 8.52 9.25 33.14
N SER A 281 7.91 10.38 32.81
CA SER A 281 7.95 11.60 33.63
C SER A 281 6.88 11.61 34.72
N THR A 282 6.89 12.63 35.58
CA THR A 282 5.83 12.83 36.60
C THR A 282 4.46 13.09 35.98
N GLU A 283 4.40 13.68 34.79
CA GLU A 283 3.15 14.04 34.10
C GLU A 283 2.61 12.90 33.24
N PHE A 284 3.52 12.17 32.59
CA PHE A 284 3.21 10.99 31.77
C PHE A 284 3.99 9.78 32.29
N PRO A 285 3.61 9.23 33.45
CA PRO A 285 4.32 8.10 34.05
C PRO A 285 4.22 6.82 33.23
N ASP A 286 3.20 6.68 32.38
CA ASP A 286 2.90 5.45 31.65
C ASP A 286 2.14 5.66 30.32
N TRP A 287 1.97 4.58 29.54
CA TRP A 287 1.21 4.63 28.29
C TRP A 287 -0.29 4.89 28.49
N GLU A 288 -0.85 4.57 29.66
CA GLU A 288 -2.26 4.82 29.96
C GLU A 288 -2.54 6.33 30.06
N THR A 289 -1.69 7.06 30.76
CA THR A 289 -1.76 8.52 30.88
C THR A 289 -1.54 9.21 29.54
N VAL A 290 -0.60 8.71 28.72
CA VAL A 290 -0.40 9.19 27.34
C VAL A 290 -1.66 8.99 26.48
N LEU A 291 -2.26 7.80 26.52
CA LEU A 291 -3.49 7.51 25.78
C LEU A 291 -4.66 8.38 26.25
N LYS A 292 -4.81 8.58 27.55
CA LYS A 292 -5.87 9.41 28.11
C LYS A 292 -5.77 10.84 27.58
N TYR A 293 -4.57 11.41 27.62
CA TYR A 293 -4.31 12.77 27.11
C TYR A 293 -4.56 12.89 25.60
N LEU A 294 -4.05 11.93 24.82
CA LEU A 294 -4.13 12.00 23.36
C LEU A 294 -5.48 11.58 22.78
N VAL A 295 -6.22 10.68 23.43
CA VAL A 295 -7.45 10.10 22.87
C VAL A 295 -8.72 10.61 23.57
N THR A 296 -8.64 10.91 24.87
CA THR A 296 -9.84 11.23 25.67
C THR A 296 -10.04 12.73 25.82
N ASP A 297 -8.96 13.49 26.06
CA ASP A 297 -9.04 14.93 26.33
C ASP A 297 -8.96 15.80 25.05
N ASN A 298 -8.36 15.27 23.97
CA ASN A 298 -8.30 15.91 22.65
C ASN A 298 -9.44 15.46 21.71
N LYS A 299 -10.71 15.62 22.12
CA LYS A 299 -11.85 15.43 21.19
C LYS A 299 -11.92 16.58 20.18
N HIS A 300 -11.30 16.37 19.02
CA HIS A 300 -11.59 17.11 17.77
C HIS A 300 -12.71 16.42 16.99
#